data_AF-A0A3M6JY08-F1
#
_entry.id   AF-A0A3M6JY08-F1
#
_cell.length_a   1.000
_cell.length_b   1.000
_cell.length_c   1.000
_cell.angle_alpha   90.00
_cell.angle_beta   90.00
_cell.angle_gamma   90.00
#
_symmetry.space_group_name_H-M   'P 1'
#
loop_
_entity.id
_entity.type
_entity.pdbx_description
1 polymer ?
#
loop_
_entity_poly.entity_id
_entity_poly.type
_entity_poly.pdbx_seq_one_letter_code
_entity_poly.pdbx_strand_id
1 'polypeptide(L)'
;MKLLQKFSNSLTVKTTTLVSVISILAVIGPVVIVSAGFWDAISHILQEPEFFWSPSHIVVYSGVTMTAIAATMGLVLLVRKSVHGSLKTGINLVIIGSIIQIISGFGDSLSHDLYGIDGLISWSHQPLELGLVLASFGAVLIIKNREHTKLKFFLPFSIIAFLFFSTWLIFNIVLTFGHTIQCIQIYEIFSSGCSIL
;
A
#
# COMPACT_ATOMS: atom_id res chain seq x y z
N MET A 1 -2.27 13.53 -26.12
CA MET A 1 -0.99 13.88 -25.44
C MET A 1 -0.77 15.38 -25.22
N LYS A 2 -0.89 16.26 -26.24
CA LYS A 2 -0.67 17.72 -26.08
C LYS A 2 -1.60 18.41 -25.06
N LEU A 3 -2.87 17.98 -24.97
CA LEU A 3 -3.85 18.49 -24.00
C LEU A 3 -3.50 18.15 -22.54
N LEU A 4 -3.15 16.89 -22.26
CA LEU A 4 -2.71 16.44 -20.92
C LEU A 4 -1.44 17.16 -20.46
N GLN A 5 -0.52 17.41 -21.38
CA GLN A 5 0.70 18.16 -21.09
C GLN A 5 0.40 19.64 -20.81
N LYS A 6 -0.51 20.26 -21.56
CA LYS A 6 -0.94 21.65 -21.34
C LYS A 6 -1.66 21.83 -20.01
N PHE A 7 -2.54 20.90 -19.64
CA PHE A 7 -3.22 20.88 -18.34
C PHE A 7 -2.23 20.66 -17.19
N SER A 8 -1.33 19.69 -17.33
CA SER A 8 -0.29 19.44 -16.33
C SER A 8 0.61 20.66 -16.12
N ASN A 9 1.02 21.35 -17.18
CA ASN A 9 1.84 22.57 -17.06
C ASN A 9 1.09 23.75 -16.42
N SER A 10 -0.25 23.71 -16.36
CA SER A 10 -1.05 24.70 -15.63
C SER A 10 -1.00 24.53 -14.11
N LEU A 11 -0.66 23.33 -13.60
CA LEU A 11 -0.42 23.13 -12.17
C LEU A 11 0.90 23.82 -11.79
N THR A 12 0.83 24.93 -11.06
CA THR A 12 1.97 25.78 -10.68
C THR A 12 2.91 25.17 -9.63
N VAL A 13 2.65 23.95 -9.17
CA VAL A 13 3.46 23.28 -8.14
C VAL A 13 4.81 22.82 -8.70
N LYS A 14 5.88 23.21 -8.01
CA LYS A 14 7.27 22.84 -8.34
C LYS A 14 7.47 21.33 -8.28
N THR A 15 8.24 20.78 -9.22
CA THR A 15 8.62 19.36 -9.28
C THR A 15 9.21 18.85 -7.97
N THR A 16 10.04 19.65 -7.29
CA THR A 16 10.66 19.27 -6.01
C THR A 16 9.63 19.08 -4.91
N THR A 17 8.64 19.96 -4.82
CA THR A 17 7.52 19.84 -3.86
C THR A 17 6.68 18.61 -4.15
N LEU A 18 6.33 18.35 -5.41
CA LEU A 18 5.60 17.15 -5.80
C LEU A 18 6.35 15.88 -5.41
N VAL A 19 7.66 15.81 -5.71
CA VAL A 19 8.51 14.66 -5.33
C VAL A 19 8.53 14.44 -3.82
N SER A 20 8.64 15.50 -3.01
CA SER A 20 8.59 15.38 -1.55
C SER A 20 7.25 14.81 -1.06
N VAL A 21 6.13 15.34 -1.57
CA VAL A 21 4.80 14.88 -1.18
C VAL A 21 4.56 13.43 -1.62
N ILE A 22 4.94 13.07 -2.85
CA ILE A 22 4.89 11.68 -3.33
C ILE A 22 5.66 10.76 -2.38
N SER A 23 6.87 11.15 -2.00
CA SER A 23 7.72 10.34 -1.11
C SER A 23 7.07 10.12 0.25
N ILE A 24 6.47 11.16 0.85
CA ILE A 24 5.83 11.08 2.16
C ILE A 24 4.57 10.21 2.07
N LEU A 25 3.70 10.47 1.10
CA LEU A 25 2.45 9.73 0.94
C LEU A 25 2.70 8.24 0.60
N ALA A 26 3.69 7.93 -0.24
CA ALA A 26 4.03 6.56 -0.60
C ALA A 26 4.67 5.75 0.55
N VAL A 27 5.04 6.38 1.65
CA VAL A 27 5.48 5.70 2.88
C VAL A 27 4.37 5.68 3.93
N ILE A 28 3.75 6.83 4.20
CA ILE A 28 2.72 6.95 5.24
C ILE A 28 1.45 6.19 4.85
N GLY A 29 1.04 6.23 3.58
CA GLY A 29 -0.13 5.48 3.10
C GLY A 29 -0.05 3.99 3.44
N PRO A 30 1.03 3.28 3.03
CA PRO A 30 1.24 1.88 3.43
C PRO A 30 1.29 1.63 4.94
N VAL A 31 1.89 2.53 5.73
CA VAL A 31 1.90 2.41 7.20
C VAL A 31 0.47 2.48 7.76
N VAL A 32 -0.33 3.43 7.28
CA VAL A 32 -1.74 3.56 7.67
C VAL A 32 -2.54 2.31 7.30
N ILE A 33 -2.35 1.77 6.09
CA ILE A 33 -3.02 0.54 5.63
C ILE A 33 -2.75 -0.61 6.61
N VAL A 34 -1.47 -0.90 6.91
CA VAL A 34 -1.14 -2.04 7.76
C VAL A 34 -1.59 -1.83 9.21
N SER A 35 -1.39 -0.62 9.77
CA SER A 35 -1.88 -0.33 11.12
C SER A 35 -3.40 -0.50 11.24
N ALA A 36 -4.15 -0.09 10.22
CA ALA A 36 -5.60 -0.25 10.18
C ALA A 36 -6.03 -1.70 9.91
N GLY A 37 -5.28 -2.47 9.11
CA GLY A 37 -5.51 -3.90 8.93
C GLY A 37 -5.31 -4.68 10.23
N PHE A 38 -4.29 -4.35 11.03
CA PHE A 38 -4.15 -4.92 12.38
C PHE A 38 -5.32 -4.56 13.29
N TRP A 39 -5.83 -3.33 13.22
CA TRP A 39 -7.02 -2.95 13.97
C TRP A 39 -8.22 -3.79 13.51
N ASP A 40 -8.44 -3.91 12.20
CA ASP A 40 -9.53 -4.72 11.63
C ASP A 40 -9.50 -6.17 12.13
N ALA A 41 -8.33 -6.81 12.07
CA ALA A 41 -8.14 -8.16 12.58
C ALA A 41 -8.43 -8.28 14.09
N ILE A 42 -8.03 -7.29 14.89
CA ILE A 42 -8.36 -7.25 16.32
C ILE A 42 -9.86 -7.12 16.54
N SER A 43 -10.55 -6.27 15.76
CA SER A 43 -12.00 -6.11 15.83
C SER A 43 -12.73 -7.42 15.53
N HIS A 44 -12.28 -8.19 14.53
CA HIS A 44 -12.81 -9.53 14.23
C HIS A 44 -12.61 -10.51 15.41
N ILE A 45 -11.43 -10.52 16.04
CA ILE A 45 -11.16 -11.34 17.22
C ILE A 45 -12.08 -10.98 18.39
N LEU A 46 -12.37 -9.69 18.55
CA LEU A 46 -13.25 -9.17 19.60
C LEU A 46 -14.74 -9.36 19.29
N GLN A 47 -15.08 -9.94 18.13
CA GLN A 47 -16.46 -10.16 17.68
C GLN A 47 -17.28 -8.87 17.67
N GLU A 48 -16.64 -7.76 17.27
CA GLU A 48 -17.35 -6.50 17.05
C GLU A 48 -18.37 -6.65 15.90
N PRO A 49 -19.44 -5.83 15.86
CA PRO A 49 -20.44 -5.93 14.80
C PRO A 49 -19.82 -5.80 13.40
N GLU A 50 -20.03 -6.84 12.59
CA GLU A 50 -19.37 -7.00 11.30
C GLU A 50 -20.05 -6.19 10.19
N PHE A 51 -19.32 -5.23 9.63
CA PHE A 51 -19.67 -4.50 8.42
C PHE A 51 -18.41 -4.27 7.59
N PHE A 52 -18.50 -4.43 6.26
CA PHE A 52 -17.37 -4.13 5.37
C PHE A 52 -16.88 -2.68 5.50
N TRP A 53 -17.78 -1.73 5.73
CA TRP A 53 -17.42 -0.32 5.98
C TRP A 53 -17.25 -0.05 7.47
N SER A 54 -16.47 -0.87 8.16
CA SER A 54 -16.06 -0.66 9.54
C SER A 54 -15.13 0.56 9.66
N PRO A 55 -14.98 1.16 10.86
CA PRO A 55 -14.01 2.24 11.07
C PRO A 55 -12.58 1.86 10.66
N SER A 56 -12.14 0.63 10.93
CA SER A 56 -10.83 0.09 10.52
C SER A 56 -10.69 0.07 8.99
N HIS A 57 -11.69 -0.48 8.27
CA HIS A 57 -11.70 -0.46 6.80
C HIS A 57 -11.64 0.96 6.23
N ILE A 58 -12.40 1.91 6.79
CA ILE A 58 -12.35 3.32 6.34
C ILE A 58 -10.92 3.88 6.49
N VAL A 59 -10.21 3.53 7.56
CA VAL A 59 -8.80 3.94 7.74
C VAL A 59 -7.88 3.21 6.75
N VAL A 60 -8.09 1.92 6.46
CA VAL A 60 -7.37 1.19 5.39
C VAL A 60 -7.53 1.93 4.05
N TYR A 61 -8.76 2.24 3.66
CA TYR A 61 -9.06 2.96 2.41
C TYR A 61 -8.48 4.38 2.39
N SER A 62 -8.35 5.04 3.55
CA SER A 62 -7.65 6.33 3.64
C SER A 62 -6.17 6.19 3.25
N GLY A 63 -5.48 5.13 3.70
CA GLY A 63 -4.09 4.86 3.32
C GLY A 63 -3.94 4.47 1.86
N VAL A 64 -4.89 3.71 1.29
CA VAL A 64 -4.95 3.42 -0.16
C VAL A 64 -5.11 4.73 -0.94
N THR A 65 -5.99 5.61 -0.49
CA THR A 65 -6.22 6.93 -1.10
C THR A 65 -4.95 7.80 -1.06
N MET A 66 -4.20 7.80 0.04
CA MET A 66 -2.91 8.50 0.14
C MET A 66 -1.93 8.02 -0.94
N THR A 67 -1.82 6.71 -1.12
CA THR A 67 -0.94 6.10 -2.14
C THR A 67 -1.43 6.43 -3.56
N ALA A 68 -2.75 6.47 -3.78
CA ALA A 68 -3.36 6.88 -5.06
C ALA A 68 -3.12 8.35 -5.41
N ILE A 69 -3.15 9.24 -4.41
CA ILE A 69 -2.76 10.65 -4.60
C ILE A 69 -1.28 10.73 -4.98
N ALA A 70 -0.40 9.97 -4.31
CA ALA A 70 1.02 9.90 -4.67
C ALA A 70 1.23 9.42 -6.11
N ALA A 71 0.52 8.37 -6.53
CA ALA A 71 0.56 7.85 -7.89
C ALA A 71 0.08 8.87 -8.93
N THR A 72 -1.03 9.58 -8.64
CA THR A 72 -1.57 10.63 -9.52
C THR A 72 -0.58 11.78 -9.69
N MET A 73 0.04 12.24 -8.60
CA MET A 73 1.11 13.24 -8.65
C MET A 73 2.35 12.73 -9.40
N GLY A 74 2.69 11.46 -9.23
CA GLY A 74 3.74 10.79 -9.99
C GLY A 74 3.46 10.80 -11.50
N LEU A 75 2.23 10.48 -11.91
CA LEU A 75 1.80 10.52 -13.30
C LEU A 75 1.92 11.93 -13.89
N VAL A 76 1.56 12.96 -13.14
CA VAL A 76 1.77 14.37 -13.53
C VAL A 76 3.25 14.63 -13.83
N LEU A 77 4.19 14.16 -13.00
CA LEU A 77 5.63 14.31 -13.22
C LEU A 77 6.13 13.54 -14.46
N LEU A 78 5.58 12.36 -14.72
CA LEU A 78 5.89 11.58 -15.92
C LEU A 78 5.41 12.27 -17.20
N VAL A 79 4.18 12.82 -17.18
CA VAL A 79 3.59 13.56 -18.30
C VAL A 79 4.40 14.84 -18.60
N ARG A 80 4.91 15.51 -17.57
CA ARG A 80 5.83 16.66 -17.72
C ARG A 80 7.21 16.29 -18.24
N LYS A 81 7.55 14.99 -18.26
CA LYS A 81 8.90 14.48 -18.56
C LYS A 81 9.97 15.11 -17.67
N SER A 82 9.64 15.45 -16.43
CA SER A 82 10.52 16.18 -15.50
C SER A 82 11.36 15.27 -14.59
N VAL A 83 11.33 13.96 -14.81
CA VAL A 83 11.98 12.94 -13.98
C VAL A 83 12.64 11.87 -14.86
N HIS A 84 13.81 11.39 -14.43
CA HIS A 84 14.66 10.47 -15.19
C HIS A 84 15.32 9.45 -14.27
N GLY A 85 15.92 8.41 -14.85
CA GLY A 85 16.70 7.40 -14.12
C GLY A 85 15.91 6.71 -13.01
N SER A 86 16.56 6.47 -11.88
CA SER A 86 15.97 5.76 -10.74
C SER A 86 14.84 6.54 -10.05
N LEU A 87 14.78 7.87 -10.19
CA LEU A 87 13.63 8.65 -9.74
C LEU A 87 12.35 8.30 -10.54
N LYS A 88 12.49 8.14 -11.87
CA LYS A 88 11.39 7.69 -12.73
C LYS A 88 10.96 6.27 -12.37
N THR A 89 11.92 5.37 -12.12
CA THR A 89 11.64 4.00 -11.67
C THR A 89 10.87 3.99 -10.37
N GLY A 90 11.28 4.78 -9.37
CA GLY A 90 10.58 4.88 -8.10
C GLY A 90 9.14 5.37 -8.25
N ILE A 91 8.92 6.40 -9.08
CA ILE A 91 7.57 6.89 -9.39
C ILE A 91 6.71 5.81 -10.07
N ASN A 92 7.27 5.07 -11.03
CA ASN A 92 6.54 3.98 -11.69
C ASN A 92 6.14 2.88 -10.71
N LEU A 93 7.02 2.51 -9.77
CA LEU A 93 6.72 1.53 -8.73
C LEU A 93 5.58 1.97 -7.82
N VAL A 94 5.55 3.25 -7.40
CA VAL A 94 4.42 3.81 -6.64
C VAL A 94 3.12 3.73 -7.42
N ILE A 95 3.14 4.04 -8.73
CA ILE A 95 1.95 3.96 -9.59
C ILE A 95 1.47 2.51 -9.72
N ILE A 96 2.36 1.57 -10.01
CA ILE A 96 2.01 0.15 -10.15
C ILE A 96 1.48 -0.40 -8.82
N GLY A 97 2.16 -0.10 -7.71
CA GLY A 97 1.72 -0.49 -6.38
C GLY A 97 0.33 0.04 -6.05
N SER A 98 0.06 1.32 -6.34
CA SER A 98 -1.26 1.92 -6.14
C SER A 98 -2.35 1.29 -7.00
N ILE A 99 -2.08 0.98 -8.28
CA ILE A 99 -3.05 0.32 -9.16
C ILE A 99 -3.40 -1.05 -8.60
N ILE A 100 -2.39 -1.82 -8.19
CA ILE A 100 -2.59 -3.10 -7.54
C ILE A 100 -3.46 -2.91 -6.30
N GLN A 101 -3.12 -1.99 -5.39
CA GLN A 101 -3.92 -1.78 -4.17
C GLN A 101 -5.39 -1.46 -4.42
N ILE A 102 -5.70 -0.61 -5.40
CA ILE A 102 -7.09 -0.25 -5.73
C ILE A 102 -7.85 -1.46 -6.25
N ILE A 103 -7.23 -2.23 -7.16
CA ILE A 103 -7.84 -3.44 -7.71
C ILE A 103 -8.03 -4.50 -6.62
N SER A 104 -7.01 -4.70 -5.79
CA SER A 104 -7.03 -5.68 -4.70
C SER A 104 -8.05 -5.32 -3.64
N GLY A 105 -8.15 -4.06 -3.21
CA GLY A 105 -9.16 -3.65 -2.22
C GLY A 105 -10.60 -3.85 -2.71
N PHE A 106 -10.85 -3.65 -4.02
CA PHE A 106 -12.13 -4.01 -4.60
C PHE A 106 -12.34 -5.54 -4.68
N GLY A 107 -11.30 -6.28 -5.07
CA GLY A 107 -11.32 -7.74 -5.09
C GLY A 107 -11.58 -8.36 -3.72
N ASP A 108 -11.03 -7.73 -2.68
CA ASP A 108 -11.22 -8.09 -1.28
C ASP A 108 -12.68 -7.89 -0.82
N SER A 109 -13.27 -6.74 -1.15
CA SER A 109 -14.72 -6.52 -0.96
C SER A 109 -15.57 -7.61 -1.62
N LEU A 110 -15.24 -8.02 -2.84
CA LEU A 110 -15.96 -9.10 -3.53
C LEU A 110 -15.72 -10.46 -2.87
N SER A 111 -14.52 -10.70 -2.35
CA SER A 111 -14.21 -11.90 -1.59
C SER A 111 -15.11 -12.00 -0.36
N HIS A 112 -15.24 -10.90 0.39
CA HIS A 112 -16.10 -10.82 1.58
C HIS A 112 -17.58 -11.06 1.24
N ASP A 113 -18.06 -10.54 0.11
CA ASP A 113 -19.43 -10.77 -0.35
C ASP A 113 -19.71 -12.23 -0.73
N LEU A 114 -18.71 -12.96 -1.26
CA LEU A 114 -18.87 -14.32 -1.78
C LEU A 114 -18.56 -15.40 -0.74
N TYR A 115 -17.53 -15.19 0.08
CA TYR A 115 -16.94 -16.20 0.96
C TYR A 115 -17.09 -15.84 2.45
N GLY A 116 -17.56 -14.62 2.76
CA GLY A 116 -17.62 -14.11 4.12
C GLY A 116 -16.34 -13.39 4.53
N ILE A 117 -16.34 -12.82 5.73
CA ILE A 117 -15.24 -12.02 6.24
C ILE A 117 -14.08 -12.92 6.64
N ASP A 118 -12.93 -12.70 6.02
CA ASP A 118 -11.70 -13.42 6.30
C ASP A 118 -10.87 -12.72 7.39
N GLY A 119 -9.82 -13.39 7.87
CA GLY A 119 -8.89 -12.79 8.83
C GLY A 119 -7.78 -12.00 8.15
N LEU A 120 -6.84 -11.49 8.95
CA LEU A 120 -5.70 -10.70 8.47
C LEU A 120 -4.90 -11.36 7.33
N ILE A 121 -4.91 -12.70 7.25
CA ILE A 121 -4.22 -13.48 6.23
C ILE A 121 -5.25 -14.19 5.34
N SER A 122 -5.38 -13.70 4.12
CA SER A 122 -6.20 -14.36 3.09
C SER A 122 -5.57 -14.21 1.71
N TRP A 123 -6.12 -14.96 0.74
CA TRP A 123 -5.69 -14.87 -0.66
C TRP A 123 -6.06 -13.53 -1.31
N SER A 124 -7.17 -12.89 -0.92
CA SER A 124 -7.56 -11.56 -1.41
C SER A 124 -6.62 -10.47 -0.91
N HIS A 125 -6.02 -10.64 0.27
CA HIS A 125 -5.08 -9.69 0.87
C HIS A 125 -3.68 -9.68 0.21
N GLN A 126 -3.17 -10.81 -0.30
CA GLN A 126 -1.77 -10.87 -0.78
C GLN A 126 -1.45 -9.87 -1.91
N PRO A 127 -2.32 -9.66 -2.90
CA PRO A 127 -2.12 -8.62 -3.90
C PRO A 127 -2.09 -7.21 -3.30
N LEU A 128 -2.93 -6.90 -2.30
CA LEU A 128 -2.93 -5.60 -1.61
C LEU A 128 -1.56 -5.34 -0.95
N GLU A 129 -1.01 -6.37 -0.29
CA GLU A 129 0.29 -6.32 0.37
C GLU A 129 1.46 -6.14 -0.60
N LEU A 130 1.42 -6.81 -1.76
CA LEU A 130 2.39 -6.58 -2.83
C LEU A 130 2.40 -5.10 -3.26
N GLY A 131 1.22 -4.48 -3.32
CA GLY A 131 1.08 -3.06 -3.59
C GLY A 131 1.80 -2.17 -2.55
N LEU A 132 1.74 -2.53 -1.26
CA LEU A 132 2.48 -1.84 -0.18
C LEU A 132 3.99 -1.92 -0.38
N VAL A 133 4.50 -3.11 -0.73
CA VAL A 133 5.92 -3.35 -0.99
C VAL A 133 6.40 -2.51 -2.17
N LEU A 134 5.65 -2.49 -3.28
CA LEU A 134 6.02 -1.72 -4.46
C LEU A 134 5.99 -0.21 -4.18
N ALA A 135 4.98 0.29 -3.47
CA ALA A 135 4.87 1.71 -3.12
C ALA A 135 6.02 2.16 -2.20
N SER A 136 6.30 1.39 -1.15
CA SER A 136 7.38 1.68 -0.20
C SER A 136 8.78 1.56 -0.83
N PHE A 137 9.01 0.56 -1.69
CA PHE A 137 10.27 0.45 -2.45
C PHE A 137 10.43 1.62 -3.42
N GLY A 138 9.34 2.01 -4.10
CA GLY A 138 9.30 3.19 -4.95
C GLY A 138 9.70 4.45 -4.18
N ALA A 139 9.18 4.63 -2.96
CA ALA A 139 9.54 5.75 -2.09
C ALA A 139 11.04 5.76 -1.71
N VAL A 140 11.62 4.61 -1.37
CA VAL A 140 13.06 4.48 -1.08
C VAL A 140 13.89 4.99 -2.28
N LEU A 141 13.54 4.56 -3.50
CA LEU A 141 14.24 5.00 -4.71
C LEU A 141 14.09 6.50 -4.95
N ILE A 142 12.89 7.05 -4.73
CA ILE A 142 12.62 8.49 -4.89
C ILE A 142 13.45 9.31 -3.89
N ILE A 143 13.45 8.93 -2.61
CA ILE A 143 14.15 9.66 -1.54
C ILE A 143 15.67 9.57 -1.74
N LYS A 144 16.19 8.39 -2.12
CA LYS A 144 17.62 8.21 -2.44
C LYS A 144 18.08 9.14 -3.57
N ASN A 145 17.26 9.36 -4.59
CA ASN A 145 17.52 10.34 -5.67
C ASN A 145 17.49 11.81 -5.21
N ARG A 146 17.11 12.07 -3.96
CA ARG A 146 16.96 13.40 -3.35
C ARG A 146 17.71 13.49 -2.01
N GLU A 147 18.71 12.66 -1.80
CA GLU A 147 19.49 12.58 -0.55
C GLU A 147 20.25 13.89 -0.20
N HIS A 148 20.47 14.77 -1.18
CA HIS A 148 21.06 16.09 -0.94
C HIS A 148 20.05 17.12 -0.39
N THR A 149 18.77 16.75 -0.22
CA THR A 149 17.71 17.62 0.31
C THR A 149 17.33 17.24 1.74
N LYS A 150 16.42 18.00 2.36
CA LYS A 150 15.87 17.66 3.69
C LYS A 150 15.14 16.31 3.73
N LEU A 151 14.74 15.74 2.58
CA LEU A 151 14.12 14.41 2.52
C LEU A 151 15.04 13.28 3.01
N LYS A 152 16.36 13.48 3.02
CA LYS A 152 17.31 12.47 3.50
C LYS A 152 17.03 12.00 4.93
N PHE A 153 16.49 12.87 5.78
CA PHE A 153 16.14 12.53 7.16
C PHE A 153 15.00 11.51 7.23
N PHE A 154 14.17 11.43 6.19
CA PHE A 154 13.06 10.48 6.09
C PHE A 154 13.48 9.14 5.46
N LEU A 155 14.67 9.06 4.86
CA LEU A 155 15.20 7.84 4.23
C LEU A 155 15.26 6.62 5.18
N PRO A 156 15.81 6.70 6.41
CA PRO A 156 15.85 5.53 7.30
C PRO A 156 14.45 5.01 7.62
N PHE A 157 13.49 5.90 7.85
CA PHE A 157 12.10 5.51 8.08
C PHE A 157 11.49 4.82 6.86
N SER A 158 11.73 5.35 5.65
CA SER A 158 11.28 4.71 4.40
C SER A 158 11.91 3.32 4.19
N ILE A 159 13.18 3.13 4.53
CA ILE A 159 13.86 1.83 4.43
C ILE A 159 13.25 0.84 5.41
N ILE A 160 13.06 1.24 6.67
CA ILE A 160 12.45 0.38 7.69
C ILE A 160 11.04 -0.02 7.27
N ALA A 161 10.23 0.91 6.77
CA ALA A 161 8.89 0.63 6.27
C ALA A 161 8.92 -0.39 5.12
N PHE A 162 9.79 -0.20 4.13
CA PHE A 162 9.95 -1.17 3.02
C PHE A 162 10.36 -2.56 3.51
N LEU A 163 11.33 -2.65 4.42
CA LEU A 163 11.77 -3.93 4.97
C LEU A 163 10.66 -4.60 5.78
N PHE A 164 9.90 -3.83 6.54
CA PHE A 164 8.76 -4.31 7.30
C PHE A 164 7.68 -4.90 6.37
N PHE A 165 7.23 -4.17 5.35
CA PHE A 165 6.21 -4.67 4.42
C PHE A 165 6.70 -5.86 3.60
N SER A 166 7.98 -5.89 3.22
CA SER A 166 8.55 -7.04 2.51
C SER A 166 8.57 -8.29 3.39
N THR A 167 8.99 -8.13 4.65
CA THR A 167 8.99 -9.22 5.63
C THR A 167 7.58 -9.69 5.94
N TRP A 168 6.63 -8.75 6.05
CA TRP A 168 5.20 -9.01 6.24
C TRP A 168 4.63 -9.87 5.10
N LEU A 169 4.81 -9.45 3.85
CA LEU A 169 4.36 -10.21 2.69
C LEU A 169 4.98 -11.62 2.63
N ILE A 170 6.29 -11.74 2.89
CA ILE A 170 6.95 -13.05 2.93
C ILE A 170 6.36 -13.93 4.03
N PHE A 171 6.13 -13.36 5.22
CA PHE A 171 5.50 -14.07 6.33
C PHE A 171 4.10 -14.57 5.97
N ASN A 172 3.26 -13.74 5.36
CA ASN A 172 1.91 -14.13 4.94
C ASN A 172 1.90 -15.20 3.85
N ILE A 173 2.79 -15.08 2.85
CA ILE A 173 2.95 -16.11 1.81
C ILE A 173 3.37 -17.44 2.44
N VAL A 174 4.37 -17.43 3.33
CA VAL A 174 4.83 -18.65 4.01
C VAL A 174 3.72 -19.30 4.83
N LEU A 175 2.93 -18.52 5.56
CA LEU A 175 1.78 -19.03 6.31
C LEU A 175 0.68 -19.61 5.41
N THR A 176 0.41 -18.95 4.28
CA THR A 176 -0.57 -19.43 3.30
C THR A 176 -0.19 -20.82 2.75
N PHE A 177 1.09 -21.07 2.46
CA PHE A 177 1.58 -22.38 2.03
C PHE A 177 1.78 -23.39 3.17
N GLY A 178 2.06 -22.92 4.39
CA GLY A 178 2.26 -23.74 5.59
C GLY A 178 0.98 -24.29 6.22
N HIS A 179 -0.19 -23.92 5.69
CA HIS A 179 -1.49 -24.21 6.26
C HIS A 179 -1.84 -25.70 6.42
N THR A 180 -1.15 -26.60 5.71
CA THR A 180 -1.32 -28.05 5.89
C THR A 180 -0.88 -28.56 7.27
N ILE A 181 -0.25 -27.73 8.12
CA ILE A 181 0.43 -28.20 9.35
C ILE A 181 -0.10 -27.59 10.66
N GLN A 182 -0.88 -26.49 10.65
CA GLN A 182 -1.19 -25.77 11.90
C GLN A 182 -2.63 -25.23 12.01
N CYS A 183 -3.54 -26.04 12.55
CA CYS A 183 -4.69 -25.55 13.32
C CYS A 183 -4.24 -25.19 14.75
N ILE A 184 -3.40 -24.16 14.88
CA ILE A 184 -2.94 -23.64 16.18
C ILE A 184 -3.73 -22.36 16.48
N GLN A 185 -3.91 -22.00 17.75
CA GLN A 185 -4.53 -20.74 18.20
C GLN A 185 -4.00 -19.46 17.50
N ILE A 186 -2.77 -19.48 16.97
CA ILE A 186 -2.21 -18.40 16.14
C ILE A 186 -3.03 -18.25 14.84
N TYR A 187 -3.47 -19.34 14.25
CA TYR A 187 -4.32 -19.33 13.06
C TYR A 187 -5.70 -18.75 13.34
N GLU A 188 -6.30 -18.97 14.51
CA GLU A 188 -7.57 -18.29 14.89
C GLU A 188 -7.43 -16.77 15.07
N ILE A 189 -6.21 -16.28 15.37
CA ILE A 189 -5.91 -14.85 15.52
C ILE A 189 -5.69 -14.19 14.14
N PHE A 190 -5.18 -14.94 13.16
CA PHE A 190 -4.80 -14.42 11.85
C PHE A 190 -5.73 -14.84 10.71
N SER A 191 -6.64 -15.78 10.95
CA SER A 191 -7.60 -16.33 10.00
C SER A 191 -8.89 -16.71 10.73
N SER A 192 -10.04 -16.30 10.20
CA SER A 192 -11.35 -16.70 10.71
C SER A 192 -11.65 -18.17 10.33
N GLY A 193 -11.07 -19.10 11.09
CA GLY A 193 -11.40 -20.53 11.03
C GLY A 193 -10.81 -21.30 9.84
N CYS A 194 -11.03 -22.63 9.82
CA CYS A 194 -10.59 -23.56 8.76
C CYS A 194 -11.24 -23.31 7.38
N SER A 195 -11.92 -22.19 7.17
CA SER A 195 -12.41 -21.74 5.88
C SER A 195 -11.37 -20.86 5.23
N ILE A 196 -10.39 -21.49 4.59
CA ILE A 196 -9.64 -20.84 3.52
C ILE A 196 -10.51 -20.92 2.28
N LEU A 197 -11.14 -19.81 1.93
CA LEU A 197 -11.32 -19.44 0.54
C LEU A 197 -10.64 -18.09 0.35
#